data_AF-A0A367R8S7-F1
#
_entry.id   AF-A0A367R8S7-F1
#
_cell.length_a   1.000
_cell.length_b   1.000
_cell.length_c   1.000
_cell.angle_alpha   90.00
_cell.angle_beta   90.00
_cell.angle_gamma   90.00
#
_symmetry.space_group_name_H-M   'P 1'
#
loop_
_entity.id
_entity.type
_entity.pdbx_description
1 polymer ?
#
loop_
_entity_poly.entity_id
_entity_poly.type
_entity_poly.pdbx_seq_one_letter_code
_entity_poly.pdbx_strand_id
1 'polypeptide(L)'
;MISSLRLLNFKAFENQLVEFKSLTLLSGYNSTGKSSVLQALSLLHQSHQQSLLQNTGLLLNGNLVNIGTANDALYENAKEDYVGFELILKNETKGIWHFNYNSLEREANFLESGFNSVDADVYQSSIFNGQLYHLQSERAKVASGILNYQRRELRQIGALGEYTAHFLYTYGGQPIPIAELAHPEAKSINLIDQVEAWMGEISSGLRIQVNAHLDMDLVNLKFSDHVGYGITYVLPIIVAILASNPGALILIEHPETGLHPQAQTKLGKL
;
A
#
# COMPACT_ATOMS: atom_id res chain seq x y z
N MET A 1 -11.87 -11.17 -1.46
CA MET A 1 -11.37 -10.17 -2.44
C MET A 1 -12.40 -9.06 -2.58
N ILE A 2 -11.96 -7.81 -2.69
CA ILE A 2 -12.85 -6.65 -2.85
C ILE A 2 -13.54 -6.72 -4.21
N SER A 3 -14.84 -6.44 -4.23
CA SER A 3 -15.65 -6.27 -5.44
C SER A 3 -15.85 -4.80 -5.76
N SER A 4 -16.23 -3.99 -4.77
CA SER A 4 -16.43 -2.55 -4.96
C SER A 4 -16.22 -1.75 -3.68
N LEU A 5 -15.89 -0.48 -3.85
CA LEU A 5 -15.85 0.55 -2.80
C LEU A 5 -16.70 1.73 -3.24
N ARG A 6 -17.63 2.15 -2.39
CA ARG A 6 -18.37 3.40 -2.53
C ARG A 6 -17.79 4.44 -1.57
N LEU A 7 -17.53 5.64 -2.08
CA LEU A 7 -17.07 6.79 -1.31
C LEU A 7 -18.21 7.81 -1.26
N LEU A 8 -18.56 8.26 -0.06
CA LEU A 8 -19.62 9.24 0.21
C LEU A 8 -19.00 10.44 0.92
N ASN A 9 -19.19 11.64 0.36
CA ASN A 9 -18.68 12.92 0.88
C ASN A 9 -17.20 12.89 1.25
N PHE A 10 -16.36 12.22 0.46
CA PHE A 10 -14.93 12.05 0.75
C PHE A 10 -14.06 12.75 -0.29
N LYS A 11 -13.30 13.76 0.14
CA LYS A 11 -12.36 14.54 -0.67
C LYS A 11 -12.98 15.09 -1.95
N ALA A 12 -12.68 14.49 -3.10
CA ALA A 12 -13.18 14.93 -4.40
C ALA A 12 -14.54 14.31 -4.77
N PHE A 13 -15.07 13.40 -3.95
CA PHE A 13 -16.26 12.61 -4.28
C PHE A 13 -17.45 12.95 -3.39
N GLU A 14 -18.54 13.43 -3.98
CA GLU A 14 -19.86 13.49 -3.32
C GLU A 14 -20.40 12.06 -3.11
N ASN A 15 -20.46 11.27 -4.19
CA ASN A 15 -20.91 9.88 -4.15
C ASN A 15 -20.33 9.13 -5.36
N GLN A 16 -19.32 8.28 -5.13
CA GLN A 16 -18.64 7.54 -6.19
C GLN A 16 -18.55 6.06 -5.86
N LEU A 17 -19.06 5.20 -6.76
CA LEU A 17 -18.82 3.75 -6.71
C LEU A 17 -17.63 3.40 -7.61
N VAL A 18 -16.70 2.61 -7.09
CA VAL A 18 -15.55 2.08 -7.81
C VAL A 18 -15.58 0.56 -7.74
N GLU A 19 -15.58 -0.10 -8.89
CA GLU A 19 -15.51 -1.56 -9.00
C GLU A 19 -14.06 -2.02 -9.17
N PHE A 20 -13.72 -3.14 -8.54
CA PHE A 20 -12.37 -3.72 -8.58
C PHE A 20 -12.37 -5.08 -9.27
N LYS A 21 -11.33 -5.29 -10.07
CA LYS A 21 -10.91 -6.60 -10.59
C LYS A 21 -9.54 -6.95 -10.00
N SER A 22 -9.01 -8.12 -10.36
CA SER A 22 -7.72 -8.63 -9.83
C SER A 22 -6.56 -7.67 -10.09
N LEU A 23 -6.61 -6.97 -11.22
CA LEU A 23 -5.78 -5.81 -11.51
C LEU A 23 -6.72 -4.66 -11.89
N THR A 24 -6.60 -3.54 -11.18
CA THR A 24 -7.41 -2.34 -11.42
C THR A 24 -6.46 -1.16 -11.58
N LEU A 25 -6.44 -0.54 -12.76
CA LEU A 25 -5.62 0.63 -13.05
C LEU A 25 -6.49 1.89 -13.02
N LEU A 26 -6.15 2.83 -12.15
CA LEU A 26 -6.80 4.14 -12.09
C LEU A 26 -5.93 5.16 -12.84
N SER A 27 -6.41 5.65 -13.99
CA SER A 27 -5.72 6.65 -14.81
C SER A 27 -6.56 7.93 -14.96
N GLY A 28 -5.92 9.07 -15.19
CA GLY A 28 -6.59 10.37 -15.37
C GLY A 28 -5.72 11.52 -14.87
N TYR A 29 -6.20 12.75 -15.02
CA TYR A 29 -5.47 13.95 -14.58
C TYR A 29 -5.19 13.96 -13.07
N ASN A 30 -4.15 14.69 -12.65
CA ASN A 30 -3.86 14.88 -11.23
C ASN A 30 -5.02 15.58 -10.51
N SER A 31 -5.16 15.31 -9.22
CA SER A 31 -6.20 15.90 -8.37
C SER A 31 -7.66 15.54 -8.73
N THR A 32 -7.87 14.45 -9.49
CA THR A 32 -9.22 13.93 -9.83
C THR A 32 -9.74 12.87 -8.85
N GLY A 33 -9.05 12.64 -7.72
CA GLY A 33 -9.47 11.68 -6.69
C GLY A 33 -8.92 10.25 -6.81
N LYS A 34 -8.00 9.97 -7.76
CA LYS A 34 -7.38 8.64 -7.91
C LYS A 34 -6.75 8.12 -6.61
N SER A 35 -5.87 8.92 -6.00
CA SER A 35 -5.27 8.58 -4.70
C SER A 35 -6.30 8.49 -3.58
N SER A 36 -7.41 9.24 -3.66
CA SER A 36 -8.48 9.19 -2.65
C SER A 36 -9.12 7.79 -2.58
N VAL A 37 -9.24 7.07 -3.70
CA VAL A 37 -9.72 5.68 -3.70
C VAL A 37 -8.81 4.76 -2.90
N LEU A 38 -7.49 4.84 -3.12
CA LEU A 38 -6.51 4.03 -2.39
C LEU A 38 -6.45 4.45 -0.91
N GLN A 39 -6.47 5.76 -0.65
CA GLN A 39 -6.45 6.34 0.69
C GLN A 39 -7.64 5.89 1.54
N ALA A 40 -8.84 5.75 0.98
CA ALA A 40 -10.01 5.26 1.73
C ALA A 40 -9.80 3.83 2.26
N LEU A 41 -9.23 2.93 1.45
CA LEU A 41 -8.89 1.57 1.89
C LEU A 41 -7.81 1.58 2.98
N SER A 42 -6.79 2.42 2.83
CA SER A 42 -5.72 2.58 3.82
C SER A 42 -6.19 3.20 5.13
N LEU A 43 -7.14 4.13 5.08
CA LEU A 43 -7.79 4.72 6.26
C LEU A 43 -8.54 3.68 7.09
N LEU A 44 -9.34 2.83 6.43
CA LEU A 44 -10.03 1.72 7.07
C LEU A 44 -9.00 0.77 7.72
N HIS A 45 -7.96 0.38 6.99
CA HIS A 45 -6.91 -0.50 7.51
C HIS A 45 -6.19 0.10 8.74
N GLN A 46 -5.67 1.32 8.65
CA GLN A 46 -4.89 1.92 9.73
C GLN A 46 -5.74 2.18 10.98
N SER A 47 -7.01 2.56 10.80
CA SER A 47 -7.95 2.75 11.91
C SER A 47 -8.30 1.41 12.57
N HIS A 48 -8.40 0.33 11.80
CA HIS A 48 -8.60 -1.02 12.33
C HIS A 48 -7.37 -1.53 13.08
N GLN A 49 -6.16 -1.30 12.57
CA GLN A 49 -4.91 -1.69 13.23
C GLN A 49 -4.75 -1.05 14.62
N GLN A 50 -5.31 0.15 14.82
CA GLN A 50 -5.31 0.82 16.12
C GLN A 50 -6.54 0.47 16.99
N SER A 51 -7.37 -0.49 16.57
CA SER A 51 -8.61 -0.87 17.25
C SER A 51 -9.64 0.28 17.39
N LEU A 52 -9.58 1.28 16.49
CA LEU A 52 -10.46 2.46 16.51
C LEU A 52 -11.68 2.28 15.60
N LEU A 53 -11.53 1.58 14.47
CA LEU A 53 -12.54 1.54 13.41
C LEU A 53 -13.92 1.03 13.85
N GLN A 54 -13.96 0.07 14.78
CA GLN A 54 -15.21 -0.63 15.15
C GLN A 54 -16.09 0.20 16.10
N ASN A 55 -15.47 0.90 17.05
CA ASN A 55 -16.20 1.53 18.16
C ASN A 55 -15.90 3.01 18.37
N THR A 56 -14.82 3.53 17.78
CA THR A 56 -14.35 4.90 18.07
C THR A 56 -14.52 5.79 16.85
N GLY A 57 -14.00 5.39 15.69
CA GLY A 57 -14.04 6.21 14.47
C GLY A 57 -12.84 6.03 13.54
N LEU A 58 -12.61 7.03 12.71
CA LEU A 58 -11.64 7.03 11.62
C LEU A 58 -10.44 7.91 11.94
N LEU A 59 -9.25 7.31 11.98
CA LEU A 59 -7.99 8.02 12.11
C LEU A 59 -7.54 8.58 10.75
N LEU A 60 -7.49 9.90 10.62
CA LEU A 60 -7.15 10.57 9.35
C LEU A 60 -5.65 10.60 9.05
N ASN A 61 -4.80 10.55 10.07
CA ASN A 61 -3.35 10.61 9.94
C ASN A 61 -2.69 9.45 10.67
N GLY A 62 -1.93 8.64 9.93
CA GLY A 62 -1.29 7.45 10.45
C GLY A 62 -0.10 7.02 9.59
N ASN A 63 0.35 5.79 9.81
CA ASN A 63 1.54 5.27 9.15
C ASN A 63 1.35 4.99 7.66
N LEU A 64 0.11 4.72 7.22
CA LEU A 64 -0.17 4.40 5.82
C LEU A 64 -0.55 5.62 5.00
N VAL A 65 -1.36 6.52 5.56
CA VAL A 65 -1.81 7.74 4.88
C VAL A 65 -2.00 8.89 5.86
N ASN A 66 -1.78 10.10 5.37
CA ASN A 66 -2.06 11.35 6.06
C ASN A 66 -3.02 12.18 5.21
N ILE A 67 -4.25 12.32 5.68
CA ILE A 67 -5.29 13.09 4.99
C ILE A 67 -5.22 14.57 5.35
N GLY A 68 -4.70 14.89 6.54
CA GLY A 68 -4.76 16.22 7.12
C GLY A 68 -5.87 16.30 8.17
N THR A 69 -6.83 17.18 7.95
CA THR A 69 -7.89 17.49 8.91
C THR A 69 -9.24 16.90 8.50
N ALA A 70 -10.23 16.96 9.39
CA ALA A 70 -11.61 16.61 9.10
C ALA A 70 -12.15 17.42 7.91
N ASN A 71 -11.73 18.69 7.79
CA ASN A 71 -12.09 19.54 6.65
C ASN A 71 -11.48 19.06 5.33
N ASP A 72 -10.26 18.52 5.35
CA ASP A 72 -9.61 17.96 4.15
C ASP A 72 -10.21 16.61 3.74
N ALA A 73 -10.84 15.90 4.68
CA ALA A 73 -11.49 14.62 4.45
C ALA A 73 -12.89 14.80 3.83
N LEU A 74 -13.65 15.80 4.25
CA LEU A 74 -15.01 16.06 3.78
C LEU A 74 -15.01 16.61 2.35
N TYR A 75 -16.00 16.20 1.55
CA TYR A 75 -16.25 16.82 0.25
C TYR A 75 -16.66 18.30 0.41
N GLU A 76 -16.04 19.20 -0.38
CA GLU A 76 -16.21 20.66 -0.24
C GLU A 76 -17.68 21.11 -0.33
N ASN A 77 -18.49 20.43 -1.15
CA ASN A 77 -19.92 20.74 -1.30
C ASN A 77 -20.83 19.69 -0.64
N ALA A 78 -20.36 19.02 0.41
CA ALA A 78 -21.15 18.05 1.16
C ALA A 78 -22.40 18.72 1.74
N LYS A 79 -23.56 18.07 1.55
CA LYS A 79 -24.85 18.50 2.13
C LYS A 79 -25.12 17.83 3.48
N GLU A 80 -24.39 16.76 3.76
CA GLU A 80 -24.54 15.94 4.96
C GLU A 80 -23.21 15.95 5.72
N ASP A 81 -23.28 16.09 7.04
CA ASP A 81 -22.11 16.19 7.92
C ASP A 81 -21.55 14.80 8.27
N TYR A 82 -21.20 14.00 7.26
CA TYR A 82 -20.47 12.75 7.46
C TYR A 82 -19.60 12.39 6.26
N VAL A 83 -18.58 11.57 6.51
CA VAL A 83 -17.79 10.85 5.49
C VAL A 83 -18.20 9.38 5.54
N GLY A 84 -18.51 8.78 4.39
CA GLY A 84 -18.99 7.40 4.32
C GLY A 84 -18.19 6.51 3.40
N PHE A 85 -18.00 5.25 3.80
CA PHE A 85 -17.43 4.19 2.99
C PHE A 85 -18.35 2.97 2.98
N GLU A 86 -18.65 2.46 1.79
CA GLU A 86 -19.31 1.15 1.64
C GLU A 86 -18.39 0.19 0.88
N LEU A 87 -18.03 -0.92 1.50
CA LEU A 87 -17.20 -1.96 0.90
C LEU A 87 -18.05 -3.20 0.64
N ILE A 88 -17.94 -3.76 -0.56
CA ILE A 88 -18.57 -5.04 -0.91
C ILE A 88 -17.47 -6.01 -1.35
N LEU A 89 -17.47 -7.21 -0.76
CA LEU A 89 -16.57 -8.30 -1.14
C LEU A 89 -17.23 -9.24 -2.15
N LYS A 90 -16.44 -10.08 -2.82
CA LYS A 90 -16.94 -11.03 -3.83
C LYS A 90 -17.93 -12.07 -3.28
N ASN A 91 -17.89 -12.38 -1.99
CA ASN A 91 -18.85 -13.24 -1.31
C ASN A 91 -20.11 -12.48 -0.84
N GLU A 92 -20.37 -11.30 -1.43
CA GLU A 92 -21.51 -10.43 -1.16
C GLU A 92 -21.57 -9.84 0.25
N THR A 93 -20.56 -10.10 1.10
CA THR A 93 -20.47 -9.47 2.42
C THR A 93 -20.18 -7.99 2.30
N LYS A 94 -20.78 -7.21 3.19
CA LYS A 94 -20.82 -5.76 3.14
C LYS A 94 -20.32 -5.13 4.43
N GLY A 95 -19.52 -4.07 4.28
CA GLY A 95 -19.15 -3.16 5.36
C GLY A 95 -19.59 -1.74 5.03
N ILE A 96 -20.38 -1.13 5.90
CA ILE A 96 -20.79 0.28 5.82
C ILE A 96 -20.26 1.00 7.04
N TRP A 97 -19.55 2.10 6.81
CA TRP A 97 -19.07 3.00 7.86
C TRP A 97 -19.39 4.44 7.48
N HIS A 98 -20.13 5.14 8.34
CA HIS A 98 -20.29 6.58 8.30
C HIS A 98 -19.60 7.17 9.52
N PHE A 99 -18.80 8.22 9.30
CA PHE A 99 -18.08 8.93 10.34
C PHE A 99 -18.60 10.36 10.39
N ASN A 100 -19.01 10.80 11.58
CA ASN A 100 -19.61 12.10 11.77
C ASN A 100 -18.57 13.20 11.54
N TYR A 101 -18.98 14.25 10.84
CA TYR A 101 -18.21 15.47 10.71
C TYR A 101 -18.76 16.51 11.68
N ASN A 102 -17.89 17.09 12.51
CA ASN A 102 -18.25 18.18 13.42
C ASN A 102 -17.71 19.50 12.87
N SER A 103 -18.61 20.39 12.45
CA SER A 103 -18.24 21.70 11.88
C SER A 103 -17.53 22.63 12.86
N LEU A 104 -17.54 22.34 14.17
CA LEU A 104 -16.79 23.04 15.21
C LEU A 104 -15.36 22.51 15.37
N GLU A 105 -15.06 21.31 14.89
CA GLU A 105 -13.78 20.60 15.06
C GLU A 105 -13.12 20.32 13.71
N ARG A 106 -13.16 21.31 12.81
CA ARG A 106 -12.69 21.18 11.42
C ARG A 106 -11.22 20.76 11.29
N GLU A 107 -10.41 21.13 12.27
CA GLU A 107 -8.97 20.85 12.33
C GLU A 107 -8.64 19.49 12.97
N ALA A 108 -9.66 18.73 13.42
CA ALA A 108 -9.46 17.42 14.02
C ALA A 108 -8.77 16.46 13.04
N ASN A 109 -7.87 15.62 13.54
CA ASN A 109 -7.21 14.55 12.79
C ASN A 109 -7.96 13.21 12.89
N PHE A 110 -9.23 13.26 13.29
CA PHE A 110 -10.06 12.12 13.61
C PHE A 110 -11.52 12.43 13.30
N LEU A 111 -12.28 11.43 12.84
CA LEU A 111 -13.73 11.51 12.68
C LEU A 111 -14.40 10.47 13.57
N GLU A 112 -15.35 10.89 14.41
CA GLU A 112 -16.05 9.99 15.31
C GLU A 112 -16.94 9.00 14.54
N SER A 113 -17.10 7.79 15.08
CA SER A 113 -18.03 6.81 14.51
C SER A 113 -19.46 7.34 14.54
N GLY A 114 -20.11 7.31 13.38
CA GLY A 114 -21.54 7.50 13.23
C GLY A 114 -22.23 6.14 13.05
N PHE A 115 -22.97 5.99 11.94
CA PHE A 115 -23.62 4.73 11.58
C PHE A 115 -22.62 3.69 11.08
N ASN A 116 -22.71 2.47 11.59
CA ASN A 116 -21.96 1.32 11.07
C ASN A 116 -22.85 0.09 10.90
N SER A 117 -22.59 -0.68 9.84
CA SER A 117 -23.23 -1.96 9.59
C SER A 117 -22.26 -2.82 8.81
N VAL A 118 -21.58 -3.73 9.50
CA VAL A 118 -20.46 -4.50 8.95
C VAL A 118 -20.61 -5.97 9.25
N ASP A 119 -20.65 -6.79 8.20
CA ASP A 119 -20.60 -8.24 8.35
C ASP A 119 -19.25 -8.65 8.95
N ALA A 120 -19.24 -9.57 9.91
CA ALA A 120 -18.02 -9.99 10.62
C ALA A 120 -16.91 -10.48 9.66
N ASP A 121 -17.29 -11.14 8.57
CA ASP A 121 -16.38 -11.65 7.55
C ASP A 121 -15.61 -10.56 6.80
N VAL A 122 -16.09 -9.31 6.82
CA VAL A 122 -15.38 -8.17 6.23
C VAL A 122 -14.01 -7.99 6.89
N TYR A 123 -13.93 -8.14 8.21
CA TYR A 123 -12.68 -8.03 8.98
C TYR A 123 -11.70 -9.19 8.75
N GLN A 124 -12.11 -10.25 8.05
CA GLN A 124 -11.23 -11.32 7.61
C GLN A 124 -10.60 -11.06 6.22
N SER A 125 -11.02 -9.98 5.54
CA SER A 125 -10.49 -9.61 4.24
C SER A 125 -9.04 -9.13 4.29
N SER A 126 -8.38 -9.09 3.12
CA SER A 126 -7.00 -8.62 2.97
C SER A 126 -6.79 -7.17 3.41
N ILE A 127 -7.86 -6.38 3.52
CA ILE A 127 -7.81 -5.02 4.08
C ILE A 127 -7.54 -5.05 5.59
N PHE A 128 -7.87 -6.11 6.32
CA PHE A 128 -7.82 -6.11 7.79
C PHE A 128 -6.96 -7.21 8.39
N ASN A 129 -6.68 -8.28 7.64
CA ASN A 129 -5.94 -9.45 8.12
C ASN A 129 -4.40 -9.33 8.05
N GLY A 130 -3.87 -8.13 7.80
CA GLY A 130 -2.43 -7.88 7.69
C GLY A 130 -1.79 -8.19 6.33
N GLN A 131 -2.58 -8.57 5.32
CA GLN A 131 -2.13 -8.80 3.93
C GLN A 131 -2.38 -7.60 3.00
N LEU A 132 -2.38 -6.39 3.56
CA LEU A 132 -2.41 -5.14 2.81
C LEU A 132 -0.97 -4.62 2.66
N TYR A 133 -0.57 -4.31 1.43
CA TYR A 133 0.62 -3.54 1.12
C TYR A 133 0.18 -2.24 0.45
N HIS A 134 0.55 -1.09 1.01
CA HIS A 134 0.32 0.21 0.35
C HIS A 134 1.66 0.88 0.11
N LEU A 135 1.96 1.18 -1.15
CA LEU A 135 3.14 1.93 -1.57
C LEU A 135 2.71 3.31 -2.05
N GLN A 136 3.14 4.34 -1.34
CA GLN A 136 2.86 5.74 -1.66
C GLN A 136 3.65 6.23 -2.88
N SER A 137 3.26 7.41 -3.37
CA SER A 137 3.94 8.11 -4.46
C SER A 137 5.33 8.60 -4.04
N GLU A 138 5.44 9.11 -2.81
CA GLU A 138 6.73 9.39 -2.19
C GLU A 138 7.33 8.07 -1.73
N ARG A 139 8.58 7.80 -2.13
CA ARG A 139 9.29 6.58 -1.75
C ARG A 139 10.60 6.92 -1.11
N ALA A 140 10.90 6.19 -0.04
CA ALA A 140 12.19 6.27 0.62
C ALA A 140 13.27 5.82 -0.35
N LYS A 141 14.43 6.48 -0.32
CA LYS A 141 15.61 5.96 -0.99
C LYS A 141 16.01 4.69 -0.24
N VAL A 142 15.73 3.52 -0.82
CA VAL A 142 15.94 2.20 -0.21
C VAL A 142 17.43 1.83 -0.09
N ALA A 143 18.34 2.81 -0.08
CA ALA A 143 19.78 2.57 0.05
C ALA A 143 20.16 2.06 1.46
N SER A 144 19.42 2.50 2.48
CA SER A 144 19.64 2.12 3.88
C SER A 144 18.30 2.03 4.63
N GLY A 145 18.15 1.01 5.47
CA GLY A 145 16.98 0.80 6.33
C GLY A 145 17.39 0.51 7.78
N ILE A 146 16.59 0.98 8.73
CA ILE A 146 16.81 0.75 10.16
C ILE A 146 16.30 -0.66 10.54
N LEU A 147 17.08 -1.40 11.33
CA LEU A 147 16.70 -2.64 12.00
C LEU A 147 15.73 -2.33 13.15
N ASN A 148 14.51 -1.91 12.84
CA ASN A 148 13.50 -1.70 13.87
C ASN A 148 13.04 -3.06 14.43
N TYR A 149 13.51 -3.40 15.63
CA TYR A 149 13.19 -4.66 16.32
C TYR A 149 11.67 -4.88 16.47
N GLN A 150 10.90 -3.80 16.72
CA GLN A 150 9.44 -3.84 16.89
C GLN A 150 8.66 -4.18 15.60
N ARG A 151 9.27 -4.10 14.40
CA ARG A 151 8.61 -4.43 13.13
C ARG A 151 9.06 -5.75 12.52
N ARG A 152 9.92 -6.52 13.19
CA ARG A 152 10.35 -7.85 12.70
C ARG A 152 9.17 -8.81 12.48
N GLU A 153 8.12 -8.67 13.27
CA GLU A 153 6.96 -9.57 13.26
C GLU A 153 5.95 -9.27 12.15
N LEU A 154 5.90 -8.03 11.67
CA LEU A 154 5.01 -7.63 10.59
C LEU A 154 5.79 -7.78 9.28
N ARG A 155 5.50 -8.83 8.48
CA ARG A 155 6.04 -9.05 7.13
C ARG A 155 5.62 -7.93 6.16
N GLN A 156 6.08 -6.72 6.43
CA GLN A 156 5.67 -5.45 5.84
C GLN A 156 6.92 -4.68 5.41
N ILE A 157 6.80 -3.95 4.30
CA ILE A 157 7.92 -3.19 3.71
C ILE A 157 7.84 -1.68 3.98
N GLY A 158 6.79 -1.23 4.66
CA GLY A 158 6.53 0.19 4.95
C GLY A 158 5.85 0.91 3.79
N ALA A 159 5.16 2.01 4.09
CA ALA A 159 4.37 2.73 3.10
C ALA A 159 5.22 3.45 2.05
N LEU A 160 6.46 3.80 2.42
CA LEU A 160 7.46 4.42 1.54
C LEU A 160 8.45 3.38 0.99
N GLY A 161 8.27 2.09 1.31
CA GLY A 161 9.24 1.03 1.03
C GLY A 161 10.49 1.07 1.91
N GLU A 162 10.48 1.83 3.01
CA GLU A 162 11.62 2.12 3.88
C GLU A 162 12.20 0.88 4.59
N TYR A 163 11.44 -0.21 4.68
CA TYR A 163 11.90 -1.47 5.29
C TYR A 163 12.25 -2.54 4.26
N THR A 164 12.23 -2.24 2.97
CA THR A 164 12.50 -3.24 1.91
C THR A 164 13.90 -3.86 2.05
N ALA A 165 14.91 -3.06 2.40
CA ALA A 165 16.27 -3.55 2.64
C ALA A 165 16.31 -4.59 3.77
N HIS A 166 15.70 -4.25 4.90
CA HIS A 166 15.57 -5.15 6.05
C HIS A 166 14.75 -6.40 5.72
N PHE A 167 13.67 -6.23 4.96
CA PHE A 167 12.79 -7.32 4.54
C PHE A 167 13.56 -8.34 3.69
N LEU A 168 14.35 -7.88 2.71
CA LEU A 168 15.20 -8.74 1.89
C LEU A 168 16.30 -9.40 2.71
N TYR A 169 16.91 -8.70 3.68
CA TYR A 169 17.87 -9.32 4.59
C TYR A 169 17.25 -10.47 5.40
N THR A 170 16.03 -10.26 5.91
CA THR A 170 15.37 -11.20 6.82
C THR A 170 14.71 -12.38 6.07
N TYR A 171 14.07 -12.09 4.94
CA TYR A 171 13.20 -13.04 4.22
C TYR A 171 13.72 -13.39 2.82
N GLY A 172 14.81 -12.77 2.34
CA GLY A 172 15.32 -12.98 0.98
C GLY A 172 15.71 -14.42 0.66
N GLY A 173 16.14 -15.19 1.66
CA GLY A 173 16.46 -16.61 1.50
C GLY A 173 15.25 -17.56 1.54
N GLN A 174 14.02 -17.05 1.68
CA GLN A 174 12.80 -17.85 1.66
C GLN A 174 12.23 -17.94 0.24
N PRO A 175 11.57 -19.05 -0.14
CA PRO A 175 10.89 -19.18 -1.42
C PRO A 175 9.76 -18.15 -1.56
N ILE A 176 9.50 -17.68 -2.78
CA ILE A 176 8.31 -16.87 -3.07
C ILE A 176 7.02 -17.71 -2.86
N PRO A 177 5.93 -17.13 -2.31
CA PRO A 177 4.72 -17.92 -2.02
C PRO A 177 3.95 -18.40 -3.26
N ILE A 178 4.09 -17.70 -4.39
CA ILE A 178 3.37 -17.97 -5.65
C ILE A 178 4.40 -18.40 -6.69
N ALA A 179 4.52 -19.69 -6.94
CA ALA A 179 5.54 -20.26 -7.83
C ALA A 179 5.36 -19.83 -9.31
N GLU A 180 4.14 -19.48 -9.71
CA GLU A 180 3.81 -18.98 -11.04
C GLU A 180 4.42 -17.60 -11.33
N LEU A 181 4.80 -16.85 -10.29
CA LEU A 181 5.53 -15.58 -10.43
C LEU A 181 7.05 -15.79 -10.55
N ALA A 182 7.53 -17.03 -10.54
CA ALA A 182 8.95 -17.31 -10.66
C ALA A 182 9.48 -16.88 -12.03
N HIS A 183 10.53 -16.06 -12.02
CA HIS A 183 11.24 -15.69 -13.23
C HIS A 183 11.96 -16.92 -13.82
N PRO A 184 11.83 -17.21 -15.12
CA PRO A 184 12.42 -18.40 -15.75
C PRO A 184 13.95 -18.48 -15.63
N GLU A 185 14.62 -17.33 -15.61
CA GLU A 185 16.09 -17.23 -15.54
C GLU A 185 16.63 -16.99 -14.12
N ALA A 186 15.77 -17.01 -13.09
CA ALA A 186 16.23 -16.83 -11.71
C ALA A 186 17.09 -18.02 -11.24
N LYS A 187 18.08 -17.72 -10.41
CA LYS A 187 19.01 -18.74 -9.86
C LYS A 187 18.32 -19.75 -8.96
N SER A 188 17.28 -19.31 -8.24
CA SER A 188 16.48 -20.14 -7.34
C SER A 188 15.09 -19.54 -7.15
N ILE A 189 14.21 -20.27 -6.47
CA ILE A 189 12.87 -19.80 -6.09
C ILE A 189 12.89 -18.77 -4.93
N ASN A 190 14.07 -18.53 -4.34
CA ASN A 190 14.20 -17.64 -3.21
C ASN A 190 13.90 -16.19 -3.60
N LEU A 191 13.27 -15.45 -2.69
CA LEU A 191 12.82 -14.09 -2.91
C LEU A 191 13.94 -13.18 -3.44
N ILE A 192 15.16 -13.26 -2.89
CA ILE A 192 16.26 -12.38 -3.35
C ILE A 192 16.65 -12.66 -4.80
N ASP A 193 16.74 -13.93 -5.21
CA ASP A 193 17.11 -14.31 -6.57
C ASP A 193 15.99 -13.97 -7.57
N GLN A 194 14.73 -14.09 -7.14
CA GLN A 194 13.56 -13.70 -7.92
C GLN A 194 13.48 -12.19 -8.11
N VAL A 195 13.72 -11.41 -7.05
CA VAL A 195 13.78 -9.96 -7.11
C VAL A 195 14.93 -9.51 -8.01
N GLU A 196 16.12 -10.10 -7.89
CA GLU A 196 17.25 -9.79 -8.80
C GLU A 196 16.87 -10.03 -10.27
N ALA A 197 16.26 -11.18 -10.58
CA ALA A 197 15.91 -11.54 -11.95
C ALA A 197 14.84 -10.59 -12.56
N TRP A 198 13.75 -10.33 -11.84
CA TRP A 198 12.71 -9.40 -12.30
C TRP A 198 13.19 -7.95 -12.39
N MET A 199 14.05 -7.51 -11.47
CA MET A 199 14.67 -6.19 -11.57
C MET A 199 15.64 -6.09 -12.76
N GLY A 200 16.28 -7.21 -13.14
CA GLY A 200 17.13 -7.32 -14.31
C GLY A 200 16.42 -7.06 -15.65
N GLU A 201 15.12 -7.38 -15.76
CA GLU A 201 14.29 -7.07 -16.93
C GLU A 201 14.05 -5.57 -17.13
N ILE A 202 14.08 -4.81 -16.02
CA ILE A 202 13.86 -3.37 -16.00
C ILE A 202 15.19 -2.64 -16.18
N SER A 203 16.26 -3.16 -15.58
CA SER A 203 17.61 -2.64 -15.69
C SER A 203 18.62 -3.79 -15.82
N SER A 204 19.13 -3.98 -17.03
CA SER A 204 20.09 -5.04 -17.34
C SER A 204 21.32 -4.99 -16.44
N GLY A 205 21.77 -6.15 -15.95
CA GLY A 205 23.01 -6.28 -15.17
C GLY A 205 22.89 -5.96 -13.68
N LEU A 206 21.70 -5.62 -13.19
CA LEU A 206 21.47 -5.29 -11.78
C LEU A 206 21.70 -6.51 -10.87
N ARG A 207 22.60 -6.35 -9.90
CA ARG A 207 22.77 -7.29 -8.77
C ARG A 207 22.51 -6.56 -7.46
N ILE A 208 21.88 -7.25 -6.51
CA ILE A 208 21.51 -6.71 -5.22
C ILE A 208 22.37 -7.38 -4.15
N GLN A 209 23.16 -6.57 -3.45
CA GLN A 209 23.90 -7.02 -2.28
C GLN A 209 23.27 -6.41 -1.03
N VAL A 210 22.79 -7.29 -0.15
CA VAL A 210 22.20 -6.91 1.13
C VAL A 210 23.28 -7.06 2.22
N ASN A 211 23.66 -5.96 2.86
CA ASN A 211 24.68 -5.95 3.91
C ASN A 211 24.07 -5.44 5.21
N ALA A 212 24.13 -6.23 6.28
CA ALA A 212 23.71 -5.80 7.62
C ALA A 212 24.92 -5.34 8.44
N HIS A 213 24.77 -4.19 9.09
CA HIS A 213 25.68 -3.66 10.09
C HIS A 213 24.98 -3.73 11.45
N LEU A 214 25.08 -4.88 12.11
CA LEU A 214 24.37 -5.16 13.36
C LEU A 214 24.75 -4.19 14.48
N ASP A 215 26.00 -3.73 14.52
CA ASP A 215 26.47 -2.77 15.52
C ASP A 215 25.82 -1.38 15.39
N MET A 216 25.26 -1.06 14.22
CA MET A 216 24.62 0.22 13.92
C MET A 216 23.10 0.07 13.72
N ASP A 217 22.55 -1.13 13.90
CA ASP A 217 21.15 -1.43 13.58
C ASP A 217 20.73 -0.94 12.17
N LEU A 218 21.63 -1.12 11.18
CA LEU A 218 21.39 -0.72 9.79
C LEU A 218 21.52 -1.88 8.81
N VAL A 219 20.66 -1.90 7.79
CA VAL A 219 20.79 -2.75 6.60
C VAL A 219 20.94 -1.86 5.38
N ASN A 220 21.97 -2.11 4.57
CA ASN A 220 22.27 -1.39 3.36
C ASN A 220 22.04 -2.26 2.12
N LEU A 221 21.44 -1.67 1.09
CA LEU A 221 21.40 -2.25 -0.25
C LEU A 221 22.48 -1.61 -1.11
N LYS A 222 23.36 -2.44 -1.66
CA LYS A 222 24.30 -2.04 -2.70
C LYS A 222 23.86 -2.63 -4.03
N PHE A 223 23.87 -1.80 -5.05
CA PHE A 223 23.64 -2.22 -6.43
C PHE A 223 24.97 -2.24 -7.19
N SER A 224 25.14 -3.19 -8.11
CA SER A 224 26.40 -3.38 -8.84
C SER A 224 26.78 -2.24 -9.80
N ASP A 225 25.80 -1.51 -10.34
CA ASP A 225 26.00 -0.43 -11.30
C ASP A 225 25.44 0.92 -10.80
N HIS A 226 25.68 1.99 -11.55
CA HIS A 226 25.01 3.30 -11.39
C HIS A 226 23.53 3.19 -11.74
N VAL A 227 22.79 2.53 -10.87
CA VAL A 227 21.35 2.34 -10.94
C VAL A 227 20.69 3.71 -10.80
N GLY A 228 19.98 4.14 -11.86
CA GLY A 228 19.23 5.39 -11.85
C GLY A 228 18.19 5.41 -10.72
N TYR A 229 17.93 6.59 -10.16
CA TYR A 229 17.08 6.78 -8.97
C TYR A 229 15.73 6.02 -9.02
N GLY A 230 15.06 5.96 -10.17
CA GLY A 230 13.77 5.27 -10.32
C GLY A 230 13.80 3.76 -10.05
N ILE A 231 14.93 3.09 -10.22
CA ILE A 231 15.01 1.64 -10.00
C ILE A 231 14.89 1.33 -8.49
N THR A 232 15.41 2.20 -7.62
CA THR A 232 15.19 2.07 -6.17
C THR A 232 13.72 2.22 -5.77
N TYR A 233 12.91 2.88 -6.60
CA TYR A 233 11.48 3.03 -6.37
C TYR A 233 10.73 1.77 -6.79
N VAL A 234 11.17 1.06 -7.83
CA VAL A 234 10.51 -0.17 -8.27
C VAL A 234 10.77 -1.36 -7.35
N LEU A 235 11.94 -1.40 -6.72
CA LEU A 235 12.31 -2.47 -5.81
C LEU A 235 11.21 -2.82 -4.77
N PRO A 236 10.65 -1.88 -3.98
CA PRO A 236 9.58 -2.20 -3.03
C PRO A 236 8.32 -2.76 -3.71
N ILE A 237 7.99 -2.35 -4.94
CA ILE A 237 6.86 -2.94 -5.68
C ILE A 237 7.13 -4.42 -5.95
N ILE A 238 8.28 -4.73 -6.54
CA ILE A 238 8.64 -6.11 -6.90
C ILE A 238 8.72 -6.99 -5.66
N VAL A 239 9.30 -6.47 -4.57
CA VAL A 239 9.33 -7.18 -3.28
C VAL A 239 7.93 -7.41 -2.72
N ALA A 240 7.04 -6.41 -2.75
CA ALA A 240 5.65 -6.58 -2.29
C ALA A 240 4.93 -7.68 -3.07
N ILE A 241 5.05 -7.69 -4.39
CA ILE A 241 4.38 -8.66 -5.27
C ILE A 241 4.91 -10.07 -5.01
N LEU A 242 6.23 -10.26 -5.02
CA LEU A 242 6.86 -11.57 -4.89
C LEU A 242 6.79 -12.14 -3.47
N ALA A 243 6.71 -11.30 -2.45
CA ALA A 243 6.59 -11.74 -1.06
C ALA A 243 5.14 -11.94 -0.60
N SER A 244 4.15 -11.51 -1.41
CA SER A 244 2.73 -11.59 -1.05
C SER A 244 2.18 -13.02 -1.18
N ASN A 245 1.34 -13.39 -0.23
CA ASN A 245 0.55 -14.62 -0.31
C ASN A 245 -0.67 -14.43 -1.25
N PRO A 246 -1.22 -15.53 -1.80
CA PRO A 246 -2.48 -15.47 -2.55
C PRO A 246 -3.59 -14.74 -1.78
N GLY A 247 -4.23 -13.77 -2.44
CA GLY A 247 -5.32 -12.98 -1.86
C GLY A 247 -4.89 -11.67 -1.20
N ALA A 248 -3.59 -11.38 -1.09
CA ALA A 248 -3.07 -10.10 -0.63
C ALA A 248 -3.59 -8.93 -1.49
N LEU A 249 -3.74 -7.76 -0.88
CA LEU A 249 -4.11 -6.52 -1.58
C LEU A 249 -2.90 -5.60 -1.64
N ILE A 250 -2.49 -5.26 -2.86
CA ILE A 250 -1.35 -4.36 -3.10
C ILE A 250 -1.89 -3.08 -3.74
N LEU A 251 -1.76 -1.97 -3.02
CA LEU A 251 -2.12 -0.62 -3.44
C LEU A 251 -0.84 0.10 -3.84
N ILE A 252 -0.74 0.55 -5.08
CA ILE A 252 0.48 1.20 -5.62
C ILE A 252 0.11 2.57 -6.17
N GLU A 253 0.74 3.61 -5.65
CA GLU A 253 0.62 4.97 -6.18
C GLU A 253 1.83 5.32 -7.05
N HIS A 254 1.54 5.97 -8.20
CA HIS A 254 2.49 6.48 -9.18
C HIS A 254 3.69 5.55 -9.45
N PRO A 255 3.46 4.28 -9.85
CA PRO A 255 4.53 3.30 -10.07
C PRO A 255 5.60 3.74 -11.07
N GLU A 256 5.29 4.69 -11.94
CA GLU A 256 6.13 5.23 -13.00
C GLU A 256 7.13 6.31 -12.54
N THR A 257 6.99 6.83 -11.31
CA THR A 257 7.74 8.00 -10.82
C THR A 257 9.25 7.74 -10.82
N GLY A 258 10.01 8.67 -11.42
CA GLY A 258 11.48 8.65 -11.44
C GLY A 258 12.11 7.60 -12.35
N LEU A 259 11.30 6.78 -13.04
CA LEU A 259 11.79 5.79 -14.01
C LEU A 259 12.05 6.41 -15.37
N HIS A 260 13.09 5.89 -16.04
CA HIS A 260 13.31 6.16 -17.45
C HIS A 260 12.13 5.59 -18.29
N PRO A 261 11.69 6.23 -19.39
CA PRO A 261 10.54 5.78 -20.18
C PRO A 261 10.60 4.31 -20.64
N GLN A 262 11.80 3.81 -20.96
CA GLN A 262 12.00 2.40 -21.30
C GLN A 262 11.69 1.48 -20.11
N ALA A 263 12.11 1.86 -18.89
CA ALA A 263 11.84 1.12 -17.67
C ALA A 263 10.34 1.17 -17.31
N GLN A 264 9.66 2.29 -17.55
CA GLN A 264 8.19 2.37 -17.41
C GLN A 264 7.48 1.41 -18.36
N THR A 265 7.93 1.33 -19.61
CA THR A 265 7.38 0.40 -20.61
C THR A 265 7.60 -1.06 -20.20
N LYS A 266 8.78 -1.38 -19.68
CA LYS A 266 9.08 -2.71 -19.15
C LYS A 266 8.18 -3.05 -17.97
N LEU A 267 8.06 -2.15 -17.00
CA LEU A 267 7.20 -2.33 -15.83
C LEU A 267 5.72 -2.58 -16.21
N GLY A 268 5.20 -1.89 -17.23
CA GLY A 268 3.83 -2.12 -17.71
C GLY A 268 3.63 -3.43 -18.49
N LYS A 269 4.71 -4.12 -18.90
CA LYS A 269 4.65 -5.44 -19.56
C LYS A 269 4.77 -6.61 -18.58
N LEU A 270 5.31 -6.35 -17.38
CA LEU A 270 5.39 -7.31 -16.28
C LEU A 270 3.99 -7.51 -15.68
#